data_AF-A0A430FJH2-F1
#
_entry.id   AF-A0A430FJH2-F1
#
_cell.length_a   1.000
_cell.length_b   1.000
_cell.length_c   1.000
_cell.angle_alpha   90.00
_cell.angle_beta   90.00
_cell.angle_gamma   90.00
#
_symmetry.space_group_name_H-M   'P 1'
#
loop_
_entity.id
_entity.type
_entity.pdbx_description
1 polymer ?
#
loop_
_entity_poly.entity_id
_entity_poly.type
_entity_poly.pdbx_seq_one_letter_code
_entity_poly.pdbx_strand_id
1 'polypeptide(L)'
;MDSTSQTEERIVRKVAQRLAGQLAATFRQRDTVTMRRATVTAIHLDEGILTADLDMAGTTLHGVPMTIDCAAVENGDRVMVETYAHQSIVTGVLARSSDKYEFVRSVQWKPPYGETSIRLYRVGNMVCATGLVKFMASGEINDSKHNEIVPAGYRPAVDDATIVSGARSTLCFSVKKNGTVYGRGNSNGAYTSLTGSWGTLDPLPI
;
A
#
# COMPACT_ATOMS: atom_id res chain seq x y z
N MET A 1 8.57 12.80 73.17
CA MET A 1 8.00 13.03 71.82
C MET A 1 9.20 13.40 70.96
N ASP A 2 9.65 12.68 69.92
CA ASP A 2 8.82 12.31 68.77
C ASP A 2 9.61 11.45 67.72
N SER A 3 10.56 10.58 68.12
CA SER A 3 11.41 9.86 67.14
C SER A 3 10.69 8.69 66.44
N THR A 4 9.82 7.98 67.15
CA THR A 4 8.99 6.90 66.59
C THR A 4 7.96 7.45 65.60
N SER A 5 7.34 8.59 65.94
CA SER A 5 6.40 9.33 65.10
C SER A 5 7.01 9.77 63.77
N GLN A 6 8.23 10.34 63.80
CA GLN A 6 8.97 10.72 62.59
C GLN A 6 9.30 9.51 61.69
N THR A 7 9.53 8.34 62.29
CA THR A 7 9.84 7.11 61.54
C THR A 7 8.59 6.55 60.86
N GLU A 8 7.46 6.52 61.56
CA GLU A 8 6.17 6.11 61.02
C GLU A 8 5.71 7.05 59.89
N GLU A 9 5.84 8.36 60.07
CA GLU A 9 5.47 9.34 59.05
C GLU A 9 6.31 9.16 57.77
N ARG A 10 7.59 8.82 57.91
CA ARG A 10 8.48 8.55 56.78
C ARG A 10 8.09 7.27 56.02
N ILE A 11 7.61 6.24 56.73
CA ILE A 11 7.12 5.00 56.12
C ILE A 11 5.81 5.26 55.38
N VAL A 12 4.85 5.95 56.00
CA VAL A 12 3.56 6.30 55.40
C VAL A 12 3.76 7.14 54.14
N ARG A 13 4.66 8.13 54.16
CA ARG A 13 5.00 8.92 52.97
C ARG A 13 5.58 8.07 51.84
N LYS A 14 6.46 7.11 52.14
CA LYS A 14 7.01 6.20 51.12
C LYS A 14 5.96 5.29 50.51
N VAL A 15 5.04 4.75 51.33
CA VAL A 15 3.93 3.92 50.85
C VAL A 15 2.98 4.74 49.99
N ALA A 16 2.63 5.95 50.43
CA ALA A 16 1.77 6.86 49.66
C ALA A 16 2.42 7.26 48.33
N GLN A 17 3.73 7.54 48.30
CA GLN A 17 4.45 7.83 47.06
C GLN A 17 4.51 6.63 46.11
N ARG A 18 4.70 5.41 46.64
CA ARG A 18 4.71 4.19 45.84
C ARG A 18 3.33 3.90 45.25
N LEU A 19 2.27 4.05 46.05
CA LEU A 19 0.88 3.89 45.61
C LEU A 19 0.50 4.97 44.59
N ALA A 20 0.89 6.23 44.82
CA ALA A 20 0.67 7.32 43.87
C ALA A 20 1.43 7.09 42.56
N GLY A 21 2.65 6.54 42.61
CA GLY A 21 3.41 6.16 41.41
C GLY A 21 2.75 5.03 40.62
N GLN A 22 2.22 4.01 41.32
CA GLN A 22 1.48 2.92 40.70
C GLN A 22 0.16 3.40 40.08
N LEU A 23 -0.63 4.18 40.82
CA LEU A 23 -1.88 4.77 40.33
C LEU A 23 -1.61 5.71 39.15
N ALA A 24 -0.56 6.54 39.20
CA ALA A 24 -0.20 7.41 38.09
C ALA A 24 0.24 6.62 36.83
N ALA A 25 0.87 5.45 36.99
CA ALA A 25 1.19 4.58 35.87
C ALA A 25 -0.08 3.94 35.27
N THR A 26 -1.02 3.51 36.11
CA THR A 26 -2.31 2.96 35.68
C THR A 26 -3.20 4.01 34.99
N PHE A 27 -3.29 5.23 35.54
CA PHE A 27 -4.12 6.31 34.98
C PHE A 27 -3.46 7.04 33.78
N ARG A 28 -2.16 6.86 33.53
CA ARG A 28 -1.48 7.43 32.35
C ARG A 28 -1.78 6.67 31.06
N GLN A 29 -2.23 5.42 31.16
CA GLN A 29 -2.68 4.67 30.01
C GLN A 29 -4.06 5.20 29.62
N ARG A 30 -4.10 6.32 28.89
CA ARG A 30 -5.31 6.69 28.16
C ARG A 30 -5.56 5.55 27.18
N ASP A 31 -6.65 4.81 27.39
CA ASP A 31 -7.15 3.83 26.42
C ASP A 31 -7.45 4.58 25.12
N THR A 32 -6.42 4.70 24.31
CA THR A 32 -6.48 5.36 23.02
C THR A 32 -6.88 4.28 22.06
N VAL A 33 -7.96 4.50 21.32
CA VAL A 33 -8.34 3.59 20.25
C VAL A 33 -7.20 3.56 19.24
N THR A 34 -6.66 2.37 18.99
CA THR A 34 -5.67 2.17 17.92
C THR A 34 -6.34 1.46 16.76
N MET A 35 -6.07 1.96 15.55
CA MET A 35 -6.55 1.36 14.30
C MET A 35 -5.38 0.71 13.58
N ARG A 36 -5.53 -0.55 13.18
CA ARG A 36 -4.50 -1.30 12.45
C ARG A 36 -5.15 -2.13 11.35
N ARG A 37 -4.46 -2.24 10.22
CA ARG A 37 -4.85 -3.16 9.14
C ARG A 37 -4.40 -4.59 9.46
N ALA A 38 -5.22 -5.56 9.06
CA ALA A 38 -4.90 -6.98 9.15
C ALA A 38 -5.40 -7.73 7.91
N THR A 39 -4.87 -8.94 7.71
CA THR A 39 -5.36 -9.90 6.71
C THR A 39 -6.03 -11.05 7.44
N VAL A 40 -7.24 -11.41 7.04
CA VAL A 40 -7.99 -12.54 7.61
C VAL A 40 -7.34 -13.84 7.15
N THR A 41 -7.08 -14.77 8.07
CA THR A 41 -6.45 -16.07 7.78
C THR A 41 -7.39 -17.25 8.06
N ALA A 42 -8.35 -17.08 8.95
CA ALA A 42 -9.44 -18.01 9.21
C ALA A 42 -10.67 -17.27 9.77
N ILE A 43 -11.85 -17.87 9.60
CA ILE A 43 -13.12 -17.36 10.11
C ILE A 43 -13.80 -18.48 10.88
N HIS A 44 -14.31 -18.16 12.06
CA HIS A 44 -14.99 -19.09 12.94
C HIS A 44 -16.37 -18.54 13.29
N LEU A 45 -17.37 -19.41 13.30
CA LEU A 45 -18.72 -19.09 13.73
C LEU A 45 -19.08 -20.03 14.87
N ASP A 46 -19.00 -19.51 16.10
CA ASP A 46 -19.30 -20.26 17.31
C ASP A 46 -20.45 -19.57 18.05
N GLU A 47 -21.53 -20.32 18.30
CA GLU A 47 -22.71 -19.83 19.04
C GLU A 47 -23.31 -18.52 18.49
N GLY A 48 -23.19 -18.28 17.18
CA GLY A 48 -23.70 -17.08 16.51
C GLY A 48 -22.76 -15.87 16.60
N ILE A 49 -21.58 -16.01 17.21
CA ILE A 49 -20.54 -15.00 17.24
C ILE A 49 -19.55 -15.29 16.10
N LEU A 50 -19.42 -14.34 15.19
CA LEU A 50 -18.46 -14.42 14.10
C LEU A 50 -17.11 -13.85 14.57
N THR A 51 -16.07 -14.66 14.50
CA THR A 51 -14.70 -14.28 14.85
C THR A 51 -13.72 -14.59 13.71
N ALA A 52 -12.58 -13.93 13.70
CA ALA A 52 -11.53 -14.13 12.71
C ALA A 52 -10.15 -14.27 13.34
N ASP A 53 -9.35 -15.13 12.74
CA ASP A 53 -7.91 -15.11 12.94
C ASP A 53 -7.28 -14.14 11.94
N LEU A 54 -6.34 -13.35 12.42
CA LEU A 54 -5.80 -12.20 11.72
C LEU A 54 -4.27 -12.26 11.71
N ASP A 55 -3.69 -12.07 10.53
CA ASP A 55 -2.27 -11.74 10.38
C ASP A 55 -2.12 -10.22 10.36
N MET A 56 -1.33 -9.71 11.30
CA MET A 56 -0.97 -8.30 11.42
C MET A 56 0.53 -8.16 11.24
N ALA A 57 0.99 -7.00 10.75
CA ALA A 57 2.43 -6.74 10.63
C ALA A 57 3.15 -6.95 11.98
N GLY A 58 3.82 -8.10 12.12
CA GLY A 58 4.59 -8.52 13.30
C GLY A 58 3.87 -9.39 14.33
N THR A 59 2.61 -9.79 14.15
CA THR A 59 1.89 -10.66 15.11
C THR A 59 0.63 -11.30 14.52
N THR A 60 0.18 -12.42 15.07
CA THR A 60 -1.12 -13.01 14.76
C THR A 60 -2.09 -12.82 15.92
N LEU A 61 -3.34 -12.48 15.61
CA LEU A 61 -4.44 -12.50 16.57
C LEU A 61 -5.38 -13.66 16.23
N HIS A 62 -5.95 -14.29 17.25
CA HIS A 62 -6.87 -15.42 17.08
C HIS A 62 -8.21 -15.10 17.72
N GLY A 63 -9.30 -15.55 17.10
CA GLY A 63 -10.65 -15.40 17.63
C GLY A 63 -11.08 -13.95 17.84
N VAL A 64 -10.64 -13.03 16.97
CA VAL A 64 -10.99 -11.61 17.09
C VAL A 64 -12.46 -11.42 16.69
N PRO A 65 -13.33 -10.87 17.56
CA PRO A 65 -14.73 -10.65 17.23
C PRO A 65 -14.87 -9.63 16.10
N MET A 66 -15.95 -9.75 15.33
CA MET A 66 -16.22 -8.87 14.21
C MET A 66 -17.58 -8.18 14.36
N THR A 67 -17.69 -6.95 13.87
CA THR A 67 -18.98 -6.25 13.77
C THR A 67 -19.87 -6.92 12.72
N ILE A 68 -21.17 -6.66 12.79
CA ILE A 68 -22.14 -7.19 11.82
C ILE A 68 -21.85 -6.73 10.37
N ASP A 69 -21.20 -5.59 10.19
CA ASP A 69 -20.80 -5.09 8.86
C ASP A 69 -19.74 -5.98 8.20
N CYS A 70 -19.06 -6.81 9.00
CA CYS A 70 -18.06 -7.77 8.56
C CYS A 70 -18.64 -9.18 8.36
N ALA A 71 -19.96 -9.36 8.36
CA ALA A 71 -20.60 -10.69 8.29
C ALA A 71 -20.24 -11.50 7.03
N ALA A 72 -19.89 -10.83 5.94
CA ALA A 72 -19.51 -11.47 4.68
C ALA A 72 -17.99 -11.57 4.49
N VAL A 73 -17.18 -11.32 5.52
CA VAL A 73 -15.71 -11.44 5.45
C VAL A 73 -15.31 -12.85 5.00
N GLU A 74 -14.30 -12.94 4.15
CA GLU A 74 -13.71 -14.20 3.67
C GLU A 74 -12.22 -14.31 4.03
N ASN A 75 -11.67 -15.52 3.93
CA ASN A 75 -10.24 -15.74 4.09
C ASN A 75 -9.45 -14.94 3.04
N GLY A 76 -8.44 -14.18 3.48
CA GLY A 76 -7.64 -13.27 2.67
C GLY A 76 -8.19 -11.85 2.57
N ASP A 77 -9.39 -11.57 3.09
CA ASP A 77 -9.91 -10.21 3.16
C ASP A 77 -8.99 -9.34 4.01
N ARG A 78 -8.81 -8.09 3.60
CA ARG A 78 -8.11 -7.08 4.39
C ARG A 78 -9.12 -6.30 5.20
N VAL A 79 -8.86 -6.18 6.49
CA VAL A 79 -9.81 -5.62 7.45
C VAL A 79 -9.15 -4.57 8.34
N MET A 80 -9.98 -3.68 8.89
CA MET A 80 -9.60 -2.75 9.92
C MET A 80 -9.87 -3.36 11.29
N VAL A 81 -8.87 -3.30 12.17
CA VAL A 81 -8.94 -3.74 13.55
C VAL A 81 -8.82 -2.52 14.45
N GLU A 82 -9.86 -2.27 15.23
CA GLU A 82 -9.85 -1.31 16.31
C GLU A 82 -9.51 -2.02 17.61
N THR A 83 -8.48 -1.55 18.30
CA THR A 83 -8.14 -2.01 19.64
C THR A 83 -8.40 -0.90 20.64
N TYR A 84 -9.32 -1.16 21.57
CA TYR A 84 -9.58 -0.33 22.73
C TYR A 84 -9.18 -1.10 23.99
N ALA A 85 -8.36 -0.47 24.84
CA ALA A 85 -7.73 -1.13 25.98
C ALA A 85 -7.01 -2.43 25.56
N HIS A 86 -7.56 -3.59 25.94
CA HIS A 86 -7.03 -4.93 25.65
C HIS A 86 -7.96 -5.74 24.75
N GLN A 87 -8.97 -5.12 24.15
CA GLN A 87 -9.94 -5.76 23.27
C GLN A 87 -9.77 -5.28 21.85
N SER A 88 -9.53 -6.21 20.94
CA SER A 88 -9.50 -5.98 19.51
C SER A 88 -10.83 -6.42 18.89
N ILE A 89 -11.36 -5.61 17.98
CA ILE A 89 -12.56 -5.92 17.22
C ILE A 89 -12.34 -5.54 15.76
N VAL A 90 -12.81 -6.39 14.84
CA VAL A 90 -12.82 -6.08 13.41
C VAL A 90 -14.03 -5.19 13.12
N THR A 91 -13.80 -3.95 12.67
CA THR A 91 -14.86 -2.96 12.50
C THR A 91 -15.23 -2.67 11.05
N GLY A 92 -14.39 -3.07 10.09
CA GLY A 92 -14.68 -2.86 8.68
C GLY A 92 -13.80 -3.64 7.73
N VAL A 93 -14.31 -3.85 6.52
CA VAL A 93 -13.59 -4.50 5.42
C VAL A 93 -12.94 -3.42 4.56
N LEU A 94 -11.62 -3.52 4.40
CA LEU A 94 -10.82 -2.61 3.56
C LEU A 94 -10.77 -3.10 2.11
N ALA A 95 -10.70 -4.41 1.91
CA ALA A 95 -10.86 -5.03 0.60
C ALA A 95 -11.15 -6.51 0.70
N ARG A 96 -11.83 -7.04 -0.31
CA ARG A 96 -12.04 -8.48 -0.44
C ARG A 96 -10.83 -9.18 -1.02
N SER A 97 -10.60 -10.41 -0.56
CA SER A 97 -9.70 -11.39 -1.18
C SER A 97 -10.10 -11.63 -2.65
N SER A 98 -11.42 -11.62 -2.91
CA SER A 98 -12.00 -11.71 -4.24
C SER A 98 -11.97 -10.41 -5.05
N ASP A 99 -11.73 -9.25 -4.41
CA ASP A 99 -11.54 -7.99 -5.09
C ASP A 99 -10.20 -8.01 -5.81
N LYS A 100 -10.25 -8.25 -7.12
CA LYS A 100 -9.09 -8.19 -8.02
C LYS A 100 -8.41 -6.83 -8.09
N TYR A 101 -8.88 -5.84 -7.34
CA TYR A 101 -8.55 -4.42 -7.49
C TYR A 101 -7.56 -3.86 -6.47
N GLU A 102 -6.96 -4.68 -5.59
CA GLU A 102 -6.01 -4.17 -4.61
C GLU A 102 -4.56 -4.67 -4.75
N PHE A 103 -4.20 -5.20 -5.93
CA PHE A 103 -2.81 -5.43 -6.28
C PHE A 103 -2.29 -4.26 -7.11
N VAL A 104 -1.72 -3.25 -6.44
CA VAL A 104 -0.79 -2.33 -7.12
C VAL A 104 0.44 -3.16 -7.51
N ARG A 105 0.45 -3.68 -8.73
CA ARG A 105 1.64 -4.31 -9.29
C ARG A 105 2.48 -3.22 -9.93
N SER A 106 3.81 -3.35 -9.83
CA SER A 106 4.68 -2.44 -10.54
C SER A 106 5.88 -3.15 -11.14
N VAL A 107 6.33 -2.64 -12.27
CA VAL A 107 7.54 -3.12 -12.94
C VAL A 107 8.35 -1.91 -13.40
N GLN A 108 9.68 -2.04 -13.35
CA GLN A 108 10.55 -1.08 -13.99
C GLN A 108 10.61 -1.39 -15.48
N TRP A 109 10.38 -0.37 -16.31
CA TRP A 109 10.50 -0.47 -17.74
C TRP A 109 11.44 0.60 -18.25
N LYS A 110 12.40 0.19 -19.07
CA LYS A 110 13.37 1.10 -19.68
C LYS A 110 12.79 1.62 -21.00
N PRO A 111 12.50 2.92 -21.13
CA PRO A 111 12.01 3.49 -22.37
C PRO A 111 13.13 3.59 -23.42
N PRO A 112 12.79 3.63 -24.72
CA PRO A 112 13.77 3.85 -25.78
C PRO A 112 14.62 5.10 -25.53
N TYR A 113 15.92 5.00 -25.86
CA TYR A 113 16.94 6.05 -25.64
C TYR A 113 17.20 6.46 -24.18
N GLY A 114 16.46 5.92 -23.22
CA GLY A 114 16.61 6.24 -21.80
C GLY A 114 17.84 5.58 -21.19
N GLU A 115 18.51 6.29 -20.29
CA GLU A 115 19.54 5.74 -19.40
C GLU A 115 18.90 5.06 -18.18
N THR A 116 17.83 5.66 -17.66
CA THR A 116 17.09 5.21 -16.48
C THR A 116 15.74 4.60 -16.85
N SER A 117 15.21 3.74 -15.98
CA SER A 117 13.88 3.15 -16.12
C SER A 117 12.80 4.03 -15.50
N ILE A 118 11.61 4.00 -16.09
CA ILE A 118 10.39 4.51 -15.46
C ILE A 118 9.62 3.35 -14.84
N ARG A 119 8.56 3.64 -14.09
CA ARG A 119 7.72 2.60 -13.48
C ARG A 119 6.38 2.52 -14.17
N LEU A 120 5.95 1.30 -14.47
CA LEU A 120 4.57 1.00 -14.83
C LEU A 120 3.89 0.52 -13.56
N TYR A 121 2.90 1.27 -13.10
CA TYR A 121 2.00 0.86 -12.03
C TYR A 121 0.74 0.30 -12.65
N ARG A 122 0.23 -0.80 -12.11
CA ARG A 122 -1.06 -1.37 -12.50
C ARG A 122 -1.97 -1.48 -11.30
N VAL A 123 -3.18 -0.96 -11.43
CA VAL A 123 -4.26 -1.09 -10.44
C VAL A 123 -5.47 -1.65 -11.15
N GLY A 124 -5.80 -2.91 -10.88
CA GLY A 124 -6.83 -3.63 -11.64
C GLY A 124 -6.51 -3.68 -13.13
N ASN A 125 -7.37 -3.07 -13.95
CA ASN A 125 -7.17 -2.99 -15.40
C ASN A 125 -6.58 -1.65 -15.87
N MET A 126 -6.20 -0.76 -14.96
CA MET A 126 -5.57 0.51 -15.32
C MET A 126 -4.06 0.42 -15.14
N VAL A 127 -3.31 0.93 -16.12
CA VAL A 127 -1.86 1.07 -16.07
C VAL A 127 -1.49 2.53 -16.14
N CYS A 128 -0.58 2.96 -15.28
CA CYS A 128 0.03 4.29 -15.28
C CYS A 128 1.54 4.14 -15.45
N ALA A 129 2.09 4.68 -16.55
CA ALA A 129 3.52 4.83 -16.75
C ALA A 129 3.96 6.18 -16.17
N THR A 130 4.94 6.19 -15.27
CA THR A 130 5.47 7.44 -14.72
C THR A 130 6.91 7.30 -14.25
N GLY A 131 7.71 8.35 -14.44
CA GLY A 131 9.07 8.43 -13.93
C GLY A 131 9.88 9.54 -14.59
N LEU A 132 11.10 9.72 -14.10
CA LEU A 132 12.09 10.61 -14.71
C LEU A 132 13.06 9.79 -15.56
N VAL A 133 13.36 10.30 -16.76
CA VAL A 133 14.29 9.68 -17.69
C VAL A 133 15.37 10.68 -18.09
N LYS A 134 16.62 10.21 -18.13
CA LYS A 134 17.69 10.85 -18.88
C LYS A 134 17.75 10.23 -20.27
N PHE A 135 17.52 10.99 -21.33
CA PHE A 135 17.77 10.51 -22.69
C PHE A 135 19.24 10.71 -23.08
N MET A 136 19.84 9.68 -23.68
CA MET A 136 21.25 9.69 -24.10
C MET A 136 21.47 10.07 -25.57
N ALA A 137 20.38 10.15 -26.34
CA ALA A 137 20.40 10.56 -27.74
C ALA A 137 19.51 11.77 -27.95
N SER A 138 19.74 12.49 -29.05
CA SER A 138 18.93 13.58 -29.57
C SER A 138 18.78 13.39 -31.08
N GLY A 139 17.62 13.70 -31.62
CA GLY A 139 17.30 13.53 -33.02
C GLY A 139 15.79 13.41 -33.24
N GLU A 140 15.32 14.02 -34.33
CA GLU A 140 13.92 13.92 -34.73
C GLU A 140 13.64 12.51 -35.27
N ILE A 141 12.59 11.87 -34.75
CA ILE A 141 12.10 10.59 -35.24
C ILE A 141 10.61 10.69 -35.57
N ASN A 142 10.17 9.94 -36.58
CA ASN A 142 8.80 9.98 -37.05
C ASN A 142 8.22 8.56 -37.14
N ASP A 143 7.51 8.15 -36.09
CA ASP A 143 6.87 6.84 -35.95
C ASP A 143 7.84 5.66 -36.18
N SER A 144 9.05 5.78 -35.65
CA SER A 144 10.04 4.71 -35.75
C SER A 144 9.79 3.64 -34.70
N LYS A 145 9.84 2.37 -35.10
CA LYS A 145 9.77 1.23 -34.18
C LYS A 145 11.03 1.13 -33.31
N HIS A 146 10.85 0.77 -32.04
CA HIS A 146 11.94 0.51 -31.10
C HIS A 146 12.00 -0.95 -30.65
N ASN A 147 13.11 -1.34 -30.01
CA ASN A 147 13.36 -2.72 -29.57
C ASN A 147 12.74 -3.01 -28.20
N GLU A 148 12.50 -1.98 -27.41
CA GLU A 148 11.87 -2.05 -26.11
C GLU A 148 10.41 -2.50 -26.24
N ILE A 149 9.98 -3.35 -25.31
CA ILE A 149 8.63 -3.91 -25.27
C ILE A 149 8.05 -3.66 -23.89
N VAL A 150 6.79 -3.20 -23.84
CA VAL A 150 6.03 -3.16 -22.58
C VAL A 150 5.73 -4.60 -22.15
N PRO A 151 6.10 -4.98 -20.91
CA PRO A 151 5.98 -6.36 -20.43
C PRO A 151 4.51 -6.80 -20.36
N ALA A 152 4.29 -8.10 -20.57
CA ALA A 152 2.97 -8.70 -20.38
C ALA A 152 2.47 -8.44 -18.95
N GLY A 153 1.17 -8.24 -18.81
CA GLY A 153 0.57 -7.75 -17.57
C GLY A 153 0.50 -6.23 -17.50
N TYR A 154 1.08 -5.50 -18.45
CA TYR A 154 1.04 -4.02 -18.49
C TYR A 154 0.71 -3.47 -19.88
N ARG A 155 0.45 -4.32 -20.89
CA ARG A 155 0.23 -3.87 -22.27
C ARG A 155 -1.15 -3.25 -22.45
N PRO A 156 -1.32 -2.29 -23.36
CA PRO A 156 -2.61 -1.65 -23.57
C PRO A 156 -3.63 -2.60 -24.21
N ALA A 157 -4.91 -2.36 -23.91
CA ALA A 157 -6.03 -3.12 -24.47
C ALA A 157 -6.25 -2.83 -25.97
N VAL A 158 -5.84 -1.65 -26.41
CA VAL A 158 -5.96 -1.11 -27.77
C VAL A 158 -4.59 -0.64 -28.25
N ASP A 159 -4.46 -0.45 -29.56
CA ASP A 159 -3.26 0.17 -30.12
C ASP A 159 -3.19 1.66 -29.80
N ASP A 160 -1.96 2.20 -29.82
CA ASP A 160 -1.67 3.64 -29.69
C ASP A 160 -1.93 4.25 -28.30
N ALA A 161 -1.75 3.45 -27.24
CA ALA A 161 -1.60 4.02 -25.90
C ALA A 161 -0.35 4.89 -25.85
N THR A 162 -0.47 6.11 -25.32
CA THR A 162 0.60 7.11 -25.44
C THR A 162 1.33 7.35 -24.11
N ILE A 163 2.64 7.45 -24.18
CA ILE A 163 3.52 7.99 -23.13
C ILE A 163 4.13 9.29 -23.65
N VAL A 164 3.95 10.39 -22.93
CA VAL A 164 4.34 11.73 -23.35
C VAL A 164 5.50 12.22 -22.47
N SER A 165 6.47 12.91 -23.07
CA SER A 165 7.54 13.58 -22.33
C SER A 165 7.17 14.96 -21.82
N GLY A 166 7.77 15.35 -20.69
CA GLY A 166 7.70 16.72 -20.17
C GLY A 166 8.47 17.73 -21.04
N ALA A 167 8.31 19.02 -20.70
CA ALA A 167 8.61 20.19 -21.54
C ALA A 167 10.01 20.32 -22.17
N ARG A 168 11.00 19.51 -21.77
CA ARG A 168 12.37 19.56 -22.32
C ARG A 168 12.57 18.63 -23.53
N SER A 169 11.55 17.86 -23.89
CA SER A 169 11.53 16.89 -24.99
C SER A 169 10.17 16.97 -25.68
N THR A 170 10.14 16.75 -26.99
CA THR A 170 8.90 16.55 -27.76
C THR A 170 8.62 15.07 -28.02
N LEU A 171 9.52 14.18 -27.59
CA LEU A 171 9.40 12.74 -27.77
C LEU A 171 8.17 12.17 -27.05
N CYS A 172 7.31 11.51 -27.81
CA CYS A 172 6.25 10.67 -27.31
C CYS A 172 6.44 9.24 -27.81
N PHE A 173 5.92 8.29 -27.04
CA PHE A 173 5.90 6.89 -27.41
C PHE A 173 4.46 6.42 -27.59
N SER A 174 4.17 5.80 -28.72
CA SER A 174 2.98 4.99 -28.93
C SER A 174 3.29 3.53 -28.59
N VAL A 175 2.45 2.93 -27.75
CA VAL A 175 2.51 1.52 -27.37
C VAL A 175 1.34 0.79 -28.04
N LYS A 176 1.66 -0.25 -28.81
CA LYS A 176 0.68 -1.13 -29.44
C LYS A 176 0.18 -2.19 -28.45
N LYS A 177 -0.95 -2.84 -28.76
CA LYS A 177 -1.57 -3.89 -27.94
C LYS A 177 -0.62 -5.05 -27.63
N ASN A 178 0.28 -5.38 -28.55
CA ASN A 178 1.30 -6.41 -28.35
C ASN A 178 2.50 -5.95 -27.49
N GLY A 179 2.49 -4.71 -27.00
CA GLY A 179 3.55 -4.11 -26.21
C GLY A 179 4.69 -3.47 -27.02
N THR A 180 4.66 -3.56 -28.35
CA THR A 180 5.69 -2.90 -29.18
C THR A 180 5.58 -1.38 -29.11
N VAL A 181 6.72 -0.70 -29.17
CA VAL A 181 6.81 0.75 -28.95
C VAL A 181 7.29 1.46 -30.21
N TYR A 182 6.64 2.57 -30.53
CA TYR A 182 6.98 3.49 -31.60
C TYR A 182 7.23 4.88 -31.03
N GLY A 183 8.25 5.58 -31.52
CA GLY A 183 8.60 6.93 -31.07
C GLY A 183 8.32 7.99 -32.12
N ARG A 184 7.88 9.18 -31.67
CA ARG A 184 7.70 10.38 -32.51
C ARG A 184 8.16 11.62 -31.74
N GLY A 185 8.89 12.51 -32.43
CA GLY A 185 9.41 13.76 -31.86
C GLY A 185 10.91 13.69 -31.60
N ASN A 186 11.41 14.49 -30.67
CA ASN A 186 12.82 14.57 -30.34
C ASN A 186 13.02 14.59 -28.82
N SER A 187 13.88 13.70 -28.34
CA SER A 187 14.27 13.60 -26.92
C SER A 187 15.09 14.79 -26.44
N ASN A 188 15.73 15.53 -27.35
CA ASN A 188 16.69 16.61 -27.08
C ASN A 188 17.87 16.21 -26.16
N GLY A 189 18.14 14.90 -25.99
CA GLY A 189 19.06 14.41 -24.95
C GLY A 189 18.66 14.88 -23.54
N ALA A 190 17.38 15.20 -23.33
CA ALA A 190 16.93 15.90 -22.14
C ALA A 190 16.79 14.97 -20.93
N TYR A 191 16.84 15.58 -19.75
CA TYR A 191 16.33 14.98 -18.52
C TYR A 191 14.89 15.48 -18.32
N THR A 192 13.92 14.58 -18.34
CA THR A 192 12.50 14.96 -18.36
C THR A 192 11.62 13.88 -17.74
N SER A 193 10.39 14.22 -17.41
CA SER A 193 9.38 13.25 -17.00
C SER A 193 8.81 12.51 -18.20
N LEU A 194 8.42 11.26 -17.99
CA LEU A 194 7.51 10.53 -18.86
C LEU A 194 6.24 10.23 -18.10
N THR A 195 5.08 10.43 -18.73
CA THR A 195 3.79 10.05 -18.18
C THR A 195 2.91 9.42 -19.24
N GLY A 196 2.13 8.41 -18.87
CA GLY A 196 1.17 7.77 -19.77
C GLY A 196 0.18 6.92 -18.97
N SER A 197 -0.98 6.64 -19.55
CA SER A 197 -1.99 5.84 -18.88
C SER A 197 -2.91 5.14 -19.86
N TRP A 198 -3.29 3.90 -19.57
CA TRP A 198 -4.17 3.11 -20.43
C TRP A 198 -4.85 1.96 -19.69
N GLY A 199 -5.95 1.47 -20.26
CA GLY A 199 -6.56 0.21 -19.85
C GLY A 199 -5.79 -1.00 -20.40
N THR A 200 -5.70 -2.09 -19.66
CA THR A 200 -5.10 -3.36 -20.06
C THR A 200 -6.11 -4.51 -19.92
N LEU A 201 -6.01 -5.48 -20.84
CA LEU A 201 -6.73 -6.76 -20.77
C LEU A 201 -5.80 -7.93 -20.43
N ASP A 202 -4.51 -7.66 -20.23
CA ASP A 202 -3.58 -8.72 -19.82
C ASP A 202 -4.00 -9.27 -18.45
N PRO A 203 -3.79 -10.56 -18.15
CA PRO A 203 -3.90 -11.08 -16.79
C PRO A 203 -3.03 -10.27 -15.83
N LEU A 204 -3.43 -10.17 -14.56
CA LEU A 204 -2.58 -9.54 -13.54
C LEU A 204 -1.23 -10.29 -13.49
N PRO A 205 -0.09 -9.57 -13.51
CA PRO A 205 1.20 -10.20 -13.34
C PRO A 205 1.29 -10.82 -11.93
N ILE A 206 1.66 -12.10 -11.87
CA ILE A 206 1.82 -12.86 -10.62
C ILE A 206 2.88 -12.20 -9.74
#